data_AF-A0A847EKF6-F1
#
_entry.id   AF-A0A847EKF6-F1
#
_cell.length_a   1.000
_cell.length_b   1.000
_cell.length_c   1.000
_cell.angle_alpha   90.00
_cell.angle_beta   90.00
_cell.angle_gamma   90.00
#
_symmetry.space_group_name_H-M   'P 1'
#
loop_
_entity.id
_entity.type
_entity.pdbx_description
1 polymer ?
#
loop_
_entity_poly.entity_id
_entity_poly.type
_entity_poly.pdbx_seq_one_letter_code
_entity_poly.pdbx_strand_id
1 'polypeptide(L)'
;MITEYAADISDWEEWQKAYRFGVILIFPPEVPVAEVNRLRNIHDSRGQSMCRAHISLTIPLPRPMEAYHLEELKGKISEGDFLLERVSYAVPDETMYFTERVRLNLAGVRR
;
A
#
# COMPACT_ATOMS: atom_id res chain seq x y z
N MET A 1 -3.48 20.62 -12.79
CA MET A 1 -3.03 19.24 -13.01
C MET A 1 -2.01 18.91 -11.93
N ILE A 2 -2.12 17.74 -11.28
CA ILE A 2 -1.20 17.38 -10.17
C ILE A 2 0.00 16.56 -10.63
N THR A 3 -0.08 15.93 -11.79
CA THR A 3 0.97 15.12 -12.42
C THR A 3 0.63 14.88 -13.89
N GLU A 4 1.62 14.48 -14.67
CA GLU A 4 1.42 13.87 -15.98
C GLU A 4 1.40 12.34 -15.82
N TYR A 5 0.57 11.64 -16.61
CA TYR A 5 0.52 10.19 -16.63
C TYR A 5 1.28 9.65 -17.84
N ALA A 6 1.73 8.40 -17.77
CA ALA A 6 2.31 7.71 -18.91
C ALA A 6 1.35 7.80 -20.11
N ALA A 7 1.83 8.38 -21.21
CA ALA A 7 1.04 8.57 -22.42
C ALA A 7 0.84 7.25 -23.17
N ASP A 8 1.93 6.48 -23.29
CA ASP A 8 1.96 5.15 -23.88
C ASP A 8 2.18 4.08 -22.80
N ILE A 9 1.29 3.09 -22.77
CA ILE A 9 1.30 1.94 -21.86
C ILE A 9 1.16 0.63 -22.64
N SER A 10 1.50 0.64 -23.94
CA SER A 10 1.40 -0.53 -24.81
C SER A 10 2.24 -1.71 -24.32
N ASP A 11 3.44 -1.42 -23.82
CA ASP A 11 4.39 -2.41 -23.27
C ASP A 11 4.10 -2.82 -21.81
N TRP A 12 3.08 -2.24 -21.16
CA TRP A 12 2.74 -2.59 -19.79
C TRP A 12 2.03 -3.94 -19.72
N GLU A 13 2.32 -4.72 -18.68
CA GLU A 13 1.56 -5.93 -18.38
C GLU A 13 0.11 -5.56 -18.03
N GLU A 14 -0.86 -6.45 -18.29
CA GLU A 14 -2.29 -6.15 -18.06
C GLU A 14 -2.59 -5.68 -16.63
N TRP A 15 -1.93 -6.28 -15.64
CA TRP A 15 -2.09 -5.88 -14.24
C TRP A 15 -1.53 -4.48 -13.96
N GLN A 16 -0.48 -4.04 -14.67
CA GLN A 16 0.11 -2.71 -14.51
C GLN A 16 -0.80 -1.62 -15.06
N LYS A 17 -1.53 -1.90 -16.15
CA LYS A 17 -2.43 -0.93 -16.78
C LYS A 17 -3.52 -0.45 -15.82
N ALA A 18 -3.97 -1.31 -14.91
CA ALA A 18 -4.90 -0.93 -13.84
C ALA A 18 -4.33 0.19 -12.93
N TYR A 19 -3.00 0.23 -12.74
CA TYR A 19 -2.29 1.23 -11.93
C TYR A 19 -1.92 2.50 -12.70
N ARG A 20 -2.39 2.71 -13.95
CA ARG A 20 -2.03 3.88 -14.77
C ARG A 20 -2.19 5.22 -14.04
N PHE A 21 -3.25 5.36 -13.24
CA PHE A 21 -3.54 6.59 -12.49
C PHE A 21 -3.02 6.55 -11.05
N GLY A 22 -2.24 5.53 -10.69
CA GLY A 22 -1.63 5.38 -9.39
C GLY A 22 -2.57 4.87 -8.29
N VAL A 23 -2.17 5.14 -7.06
CA VAL A 23 -2.82 4.72 -5.81
C VAL A 23 -2.68 5.84 -4.78
N ILE A 24 -3.53 5.84 -3.76
CA ILE A 24 -3.36 6.69 -2.58
C ILE A 24 -2.77 5.83 -1.46
N LEU A 25 -1.64 6.28 -0.90
CA LEU A 25 -0.88 5.54 0.10
C LEU A 25 -0.73 6.35 1.38
N ILE A 26 -0.79 5.67 2.53
CA ILE A 26 -0.31 6.16 3.81
C ILE A 26 1.04 5.51 4.08
N PHE A 27 2.04 6.32 4.42
CA PHE A 27 3.33 5.80 4.88
C PHE A 27 3.33 5.71 6.41
N PRO A 28 3.55 4.52 6.99
CA PRO A 28 3.69 4.36 8.43
C PRO A 28 4.90 5.15 8.99
N PRO A 29 4.96 5.37 10.32
CA PRO A 29 6.14 5.86 10.99
C PRO A 29 7.39 5.02 10.72
N GLU A 30 8.56 5.62 10.97
CA GLU A 30 9.87 5.06 10.59
C GLU A 30 10.10 3.64 11.12
N VAL A 31 9.75 3.37 12.38
CA VAL A 31 10.02 2.06 13.01
C VAL A 31 9.23 0.92 12.32
N PRO A 32 7.89 0.98 12.18
CA PRO A 32 7.16 -0.01 11.41
C PRO A 32 7.60 -0.11 9.94
N VAL A 33 7.86 1.02 9.27
CA VAL A 33 8.20 1.01 7.84
C VAL A 33 9.55 0.34 7.58
N ALA A 34 10.54 0.58 8.44
CA ALA A 34 11.87 0.00 8.34
C ALA A 34 11.83 -1.52 8.52
N GLU A 35 11.06 -2.02 9.50
CA GLU A 35 10.93 -3.46 9.74
C GLU A 35 10.25 -4.17 8.58
N VAL A 36 9.17 -3.60 8.03
CA VAL A 36 8.50 -4.17 6.85
C VAL A 36 9.41 -4.13 5.62
N ASN A 37 10.14 -3.04 5.38
CA ASN A 37 11.12 -2.95 4.28
C ASN A 37 12.27 -3.97 4.46
N ARG A 38 12.71 -4.25 5.68
CA ARG A 38 13.72 -5.28 5.95
C ARG A 38 13.20 -6.67 5.55
N LEU A 39 11.96 -7.00 5.92
CA LEU A 39 11.32 -8.27 5.58
C LEU A 39 11.04 -8.40 4.08
N ARG A 40 10.54 -7.34 3.43
CA ARG A 40 10.27 -7.33 2.00
C ARG A 40 11.54 -7.42 1.16
N ASN A 41 12.67 -6.89 1.61
CA ASN A 41 13.94 -7.13 0.92
C ASN A 41 14.32 -8.62 0.84
N ILE A 42 13.88 -9.43 1.82
CA ILE A 42 14.12 -10.88 1.86
C ILE A 42 13.07 -11.63 1.02
N HIS A 43 11.80 -11.23 1.13
CA HIS A 43 10.67 -12.03 0.63
C HIS A 43 9.99 -11.49 -0.64
N ASP A 44 10.11 -10.20 -0.94
CA ASP A 44 9.49 -9.49 -2.06
C ASP A 44 10.35 -8.27 -2.50
N SER A 45 11.59 -8.54 -2.90
CA SER A 45 12.53 -7.46 -3.29
C SER A 45 12.07 -6.73 -4.55
N ARG A 46 11.44 -7.44 -5.49
CA ARG A 46 10.87 -6.87 -6.72
C ARG A 46 9.76 -5.87 -6.37
N GLY A 47 8.75 -6.26 -5.59
CA GLY A 47 7.68 -5.36 -5.21
C GLY A 47 8.18 -4.17 -4.39
N GLN A 48 9.17 -4.39 -3.52
CA GLN A 48 9.78 -3.30 -2.75
C GLN A 48 10.50 -2.28 -3.64
N SER A 49 11.19 -2.74 -4.69
CA SER A 49 11.86 -1.84 -5.65
C SER A 49 10.88 -0.94 -6.41
N MET A 50 9.62 -1.38 -6.57
CA MET A 50 8.56 -0.59 -7.19
C MET A 50 7.93 0.40 -6.21
N CYS A 51 7.65 -0.04 -4.98
CA CYS A 51 7.14 0.83 -3.93
C CYS A 51 7.51 0.30 -2.53
N ARG A 52 8.09 1.17 -1.69
CA ARG A 52 8.40 0.87 -0.28
C ARG A 52 7.15 0.52 0.53
N ALA A 53 7.32 -0.07 1.71
CA ALA A 53 6.21 -0.41 2.61
C ALA A 53 5.25 0.77 2.86
N HIS A 54 3.95 0.48 2.77
CA HIS A 54 2.85 1.45 2.83
C HIS A 54 1.55 0.76 3.26
N ILE A 55 0.54 1.57 3.56
CA ILE A 55 -0.86 1.16 3.71
C ILE A 55 -1.62 1.76 2.52
N SER A 56 -2.28 0.92 1.73
CA SER A 56 -3.08 1.38 0.59
C SER A 56 -4.45 1.87 1.06
N LEU A 57 -4.84 3.08 0.64
CA LEU A 57 -6.22 3.57 0.79
C LEU A 57 -7.10 3.18 -0.39
N THR A 58 -6.50 2.99 -1.57
CA THR A 58 -7.20 2.54 -2.78
C THR A 58 -6.45 1.37 -3.41
N ILE A 59 -7.19 0.52 -4.13
CA ILE A 59 -6.65 -0.52 -5.02
C ILE A 59 -7.11 -0.11 -6.43
N PRO A 60 -6.16 0.10 -7.35
CA PRO A 60 -5.89 1.30 -8.15
C PRO A 60 -6.93 2.42 -8.28
N LEU A 61 -6.47 3.63 -8.61
CA LEU A 61 -7.36 4.72 -8.99
C LEU A 61 -7.99 4.47 -10.37
N PRO A 62 -9.33 4.44 -10.49
CA PRO A 62 -10.00 4.13 -11.76
C PRO A 62 -9.99 5.30 -12.75
N ARG A 63 -9.56 6.49 -12.31
CA ARG A 63 -9.58 7.73 -13.09
C ARG A 63 -8.43 8.66 -12.69
N PRO A 64 -8.03 9.60 -13.56
CA PRO A 64 -7.06 10.63 -13.23
C PRO A 64 -7.40 11.36 -11.94
N MET A 65 -6.36 11.60 -11.15
CA MET A 65 -6.43 12.45 -9.98
C MET A 65 -6.26 13.92 -10.36
N GLU A 66 -7.25 14.73 -9.97
CA GLU A 66 -7.25 16.19 -10.05
C GLU A 66 -6.97 16.84 -8.69
N ALA A 67 -6.66 18.14 -8.71
CA ALA A 67 -6.33 18.89 -7.50
C ALA A 67 -7.44 18.86 -6.44
N TYR A 68 -8.71 18.92 -6.86
CA TYR A 68 -9.83 18.92 -5.92
C TYR A 68 -9.98 17.60 -5.15
N HIS A 69 -9.56 16.45 -5.72
CA HIS A 69 -9.56 15.18 -5.00
C HIS A 69 -8.55 15.20 -3.83
N LEU A 70 -7.43 15.89 -3.99
CA LEU A 70 -6.46 16.06 -2.91
C LEU A 70 -7.02 16.99 -1.83
N GLU A 71 -7.70 18.08 -2.21
CA GLU A 71 -8.38 18.95 -1.25
C GLU A 71 -9.44 18.20 -0.44
N GLU A 72 -10.18 17.27 -1.06
CA GLU A 72 -11.15 16.43 -0.35
C GLU A 72 -10.51 15.53 0.70
N LEU A 73 -9.23 15.17 0.57
CA LEU A 73 -8.51 14.37 1.57
C LEU A 73 -7.97 15.23 2.72
N LYS A 74 -7.71 16.53 2.45
CA LYS A 74 -7.21 17.44 3.49
C LYS A 74 -8.22 17.56 4.62
N GLY A 75 -7.73 17.41 5.85
CA GLY A 75 -8.54 17.48 7.06
C GLY A 75 -9.41 16.24 7.33
N LYS A 76 -9.42 15.23 6.45
CA LYS A 76 -10.10 13.95 6.71
C LYS A 76 -9.16 12.86 7.24
N ILE A 77 -7.85 13.05 7.10
CA ILE A 77 -6.83 12.12 7.60
C ILE A 77 -6.34 12.65 8.93
N SER A 78 -6.52 11.86 9.99
CA SER A 78 -5.98 12.16 11.32
C SER A 78 -4.51 11.73 11.42
N GLU A 79 -3.74 12.48 12.19
CA GLU A 79 -2.39 12.09 12.60
C GLU A 79 -2.46 10.98 13.67
N GLY A 80 -1.45 10.11 13.72
CA GLY A 80 -1.36 9.05 14.71
C GLY A 80 -0.18 8.10 14.49
N ASP A 81 0.10 7.29 15.51
CA ASP A 81 1.11 6.24 15.49
C ASP A 81 0.49 4.86 15.25
N PHE A 82 1.27 3.96 14.65
CA PHE A 82 0.87 2.57 14.43
C PHE A 82 1.78 1.63 15.22
N LEU A 83 1.16 0.71 15.98
CA LEU A 83 1.86 -0.38 16.62
C LEU A 83 1.84 -1.62 15.71
N LEU A 84 3.01 -2.16 15.39
CA LEU A 84 3.15 -3.42 14.68
C LEU A 84 3.05 -4.59 15.68
N GLU A 85 1.85 -5.09 15.92
CA GLU A 85 1.60 -6.13 16.94
C GLU A 85 1.64 -7.56 16.41
N ARG A 86 1.38 -7.76 15.12
CA ARG A 86 1.19 -9.08 14.52
C ARG A 86 1.39 -9.08 13.01
N VAL A 87 1.68 -10.27 12.49
CA VAL A 87 1.68 -10.58 11.06
C VAL A 87 0.59 -11.59 10.79
N SER A 88 -0.19 -11.37 9.74
CA SER A 88 -1.32 -12.22 9.35
C SER A 88 -1.12 -12.77 7.95
N TYR A 89 -1.35 -14.06 7.77
CA TYR A 89 -1.50 -14.66 6.46
C TYR A 89 -2.99 -14.71 6.13
N ALA A 90 -3.40 -14.04 5.05
CA ALA A 90 -4.79 -13.97 4.60
C ALA A 90 -4.91 -14.49 3.17
N VAL A 91 -6.05 -15.13 2.88
CA VAL A 91 -6.33 -15.72 1.56
C VAL A 91 -7.72 -15.27 1.11
N PRO A 92 -7.90 -14.80 -0.13
CA PRO A 92 -9.21 -14.44 -0.67
C PRO A 92 -10.04 -15.67 -1.01
N ASP A 93 -11.36 -15.54 -0.95
CA ASP A 93 -12.30 -16.46 -1.57
C ASP A 93 -12.59 -16.09 -3.05
N GLU A 94 -13.54 -16.78 -3.67
CA GLU A 94 -13.96 -16.57 -5.06
C GLU A 94 -14.54 -15.17 -5.34
N THR A 95 -14.90 -14.42 -4.30
CA THR A 95 -15.42 -13.05 -4.39
C THR A 95 -14.37 -11.98 -4.05
N MET A 96 -13.09 -12.38 -3.90
CA MET A 96 -11.99 -11.52 -3.46
C MET A 96 -12.13 -11.01 -2.02
N TYR A 97 -12.90 -11.72 -1.17
CA TYR A 97 -12.97 -11.41 0.25
C TYR A 97 -11.84 -12.11 1.02
N PHE A 98 -10.90 -11.33 1.56
CA PHE A 98 -9.75 -11.86 2.29
C PHE A 98 -10.12 -12.30 3.71
N THR A 99 -9.78 -13.53 4.07
CA THR A 99 -9.93 -14.05 5.44
C THR A 99 -8.55 -14.41 6.04
N GLU A 100 -8.32 -14.03 7.29
CA GLU A 100 -7.12 -14.42 8.06
C GLU A 100 -7.11 -15.94 8.29
N ARG A 101 -6.02 -16.60 7.88
CA ARG A 101 -5.81 -18.04 8.04
C ARG A 101 -4.85 -18.36 9.17
N VAL A 102 -3.81 -17.54 9.32
CA VAL A 102 -2.80 -17.68 10.37
C VAL A 102 -2.45 -16.31 10.92
N ARG A 103 -2.20 -16.25 12.22
CA ARG A 103 -1.70 -15.06 12.92
C ARG A 103 -0.44 -15.39 13.70
N LEU A 104 0.56 -14.55 13.56
CA LEU A 104 1.78 -14.54 14.35
C LEU A 104 1.80 -13.29 15.21
N ASN A 105 1.61 -13.43 16.52
CA ASN A 105 1.73 -12.32 17.45
C ASN A 105 3.20 -11.98 17.63
N LEU A 106 3.55 -10.71 17.46
CA LEU A 106 4.88 -10.17 17.76
C LEU A 106 4.94 -9.86 19.26
N ALA A 107 4.74 -10.89 20.09
CA ALA A 107 4.85 -10.77 21.53
C ALA A 107 6.33 -10.50 21.88
N GLY A 108 6.66 -9.30 22.35
CA GLY A 108 8.00 -9.01 22.91
C GLY A 108 8.64 -7.65 22.70
N VAL A 109 7.97 -6.62 22.15
CA VAL A 109 8.54 -5.25 22.11
C VAL A 109 7.81 -4.32 23.08
N ARG A 110 7.75 -4.73 24.35
CA ARG A 110 7.70 -3.77 25.45
C ARG A 110 9.07 -3.82 26.12
N ARG A 111 9.93 -2.86 25.78
CA ARG A 111 10.99 -2.39 26.68
C ARG A 111 10.62 -0.98 27.08
#